data_AF-A0A177H6M3-F1
#
_entry.id   AF-A0A177H6M3-F1
#
_cell.length_a   1.000
_cell.length_b   1.000
_cell.length_c   1.000
_cell.angle_alpha   90.00
_cell.angle_beta   90.00
_cell.angle_gamma   90.00
#
_symmetry.space_group_name_H-M   'P 1'
#
loop_
_entity.id
_entity.type
_entity.pdbx_description
1 polymer ?
#
loop_
_entity_poly.entity_id
_entity_poly.type
_entity_poly.pdbx_seq_one_letter_code
_entity_poly.pdbx_strand_id
1 'polypeptide(L)'
;MRWLYKTTSQNFDVKETRLNDHMNQMGQDGWELLSVVPPQYGGKFVFFWKTLEATSSMDDLSKPDQDAMSKAQEKPQETRSKTIAGLQVEAVQNGFDIGDKIPEFELQSTSGELYSTSNLSRNTILYFYPADGTEGCTIQAKGFSIVYETLADLGLDIVGVSPDTISAHDKFRLDENIPFHLLYDEGAALCGKLNLLKRPPPDEQYPLRVTFLIDHNRRILGKWNDIDVETHSDDVVSFVVDILEKAN
;
A
#
# COMPACT_ATOMS: atom_id res chain seq x y z
N MET A 1 11.32 9.26 14.15
CA MET A 1 12.25 8.19 13.71
C MET A 1 11.77 7.72 12.35
N ARG A 2 12.67 7.30 11.45
CA ARG A 2 12.30 6.93 10.07
C ARG A 2 12.81 5.53 9.77
N TRP A 3 12.03 4.70 9.09
CA TRP A 3 12.54 3.45 8.53
C TRP A 3 13.22 3.72 7.18
N LEU A 4 14.41 3.16 7.02
CA LEU A 4 15.13 3.11 5.74
C LEU A 4 15.02 1.68 5.21
N TYR A 5 14.69 1.55 3.93
CA TYR A 5 14.56 0.27 3.24
C TYR A 5 15.67 0.08 2.21
N LYS A 6 16.07 -1.18 1.98
CA LYS A 6 17.16 -1.51 1.04
C LYS A 6 16.99 -2.90 0.44
N THR A 7 16.98 -2.98 -0.88
CA THR A 7 17.17 -4.22 -1.63
C THR A 7 18.65 -4.56 -1.73
N THR A 8 19.02 -5.83 -1.62
CA THR A 8 20.33 -6.34 -2.06
C THR A 8 20.14 -7.65 -2.81
N SER A 9 21.07 -8.03 -3.69
CA SER A 9 20.95 -9.29 -4.43
C SER A 9 22.28 -10.03 -4.60
N GLN A 10 22.25 -11.36 -4.51
CA GLN A 10 23.43 -12.23 -4.54
C GLN A 10 23.17 -13.44 -5.44
N ASN A 11 24.11 -13.77 -6.33
CA ASN A 11 23.93 -14.85 -7.32
C ASN A 11 23.83 -16.25 -6.65
N PHE A 12 23.07 -17.16 -7.25
CA PHE A 12 22.83 -18.53 -6.78
C PHE A 12 24.08 -19.42 -6.82
N ASP A 13 24.95 -19.25 -7.82
CA ASP A 13 26.21 -20.00 -7.96
C ASP A 13 27.26 -19.65 -6.88
N VAL A 14 26.92 -18.76 -5.96
CA VAL A 14 27.80 -18.30 -4.88
C VAL A 14 27.62 -19.22 -3.68
N LYS A 15 28.71 -19.88 -3.27
CA LYS A 15 28.75 -20.80 -2.11
C LYS A 15 27.99 -20.25 -0.90
N GLU A 16 27.14 -21.08 -0.31
CA GLU A 16 26.33 -20.86 0.90
C GLU A 16 27.01 -20.02 1.99
N THR A 17 28.31 -20.28 2.27
CA THR A 17 29.11 -19.47 3.21
C THR A 17 29.02 -17.97 2.95
N ARG A 18 29.15 -17.54 1.68
CA ARG A 18 29.08 -16.13 1.27
C ARG A 18 27.67 -15.55 1.27
N LEU A 19 26.65 -16.41 1.26
CA LEU A 19 25.26 -16.00 1.45
C LEU A 19 25.06 -15.59 2.92
N ASN A 20 25.54 -16.47 3.82
CA ASN A 20 25.56 -16.21 5.26
C ASN A 20 26.49 -15.04 5.62
N ASP A 21 27.65 -14.90 4.99
CA ASP A 21 28.57 -13.76 5.19
C ASP A 21 27.88 -12.42 4.83
N HIS A 22 27.14 -12.37 3.70
CA HIS A 22 26.36 -11.20 3.29
C HIS A 22 25.25 -10.86 4.27
N MET A 23 24.50 -11.87 4.73
CA MET A 23 23.45 -11.68 5.74
C MET A 23 24.01 -11.21 7.09
N ASN A 24 25.12 -11.81 7.54
CA ASN A 24 25.81 -11.43 8.77
C ASN A 24 26.38 -10.01 8.69
N GLN A 25 26.92 -9.61 7.53
CA GLN A 25 27.40 -8.24 7.32
C GLN A 25 26.25 -7.23 7.41
N MET A 26 25.15 -7.46 6.69
CA MET A 26 23.99 -6.58 6.73
C MET A 26 23.41 -6.43 8.14
N GLY A 27 23.35 -7.52 8.92
CA GLY A 27 22.96 -7.48 10.33
C GLY A 27 23.93 -6.70 11.23
N GLN A 28 25.25 -6.75 10.95
CA GLN A 28 26.26 -5.93 11.65
C GLN A 28 26.18 -4.45 11.26
N ASP A 29 25.83 -4.15 10.01
CA ASP A 29 25.54 -2.80 9.50
C ASP A 29 24.19 -2.24 10.02
N GLY A 30 23.53 -2.94 10.95
CA GLY A 30 22.30 -2.49 11.63
C GLY A 30 21.00 -2.76 10.87
N TRP A 31 21.02 -3.62 9.84
CA TRP A 31 19.83 -3.92 9.04
C TRP A 31 19.13 -5.20 9.50
N GLU A 32 17.83 -5.08 9.78
CA GLU A 32 16.94 -6.21 10.03
C GLU A 32 16.50 -6.81 8.69
N LEU A 33 16.63 -8.13 8.56
CA LEU A 33 16.15 -8.86 7.39
C LEU A 33 14.62 -8.98 7.45
N LEU A 34 13.93 -8.49 6.42
CA LEU A 34 12.50 -8.70 6.23
C LEU A 34 12.19 -10.04 5.54
N SER A 35 12.94 -10.36 4.47
CA SER A 35 12.67 -11.52 3.62
C SER A 35 13.85 -11.88 2.72
N VAL A 36 13.87 -13.13 2.24
CA VAL A 36 14.73 -13.60 1.15
C VAL A 36 13.88 -14.26 0.07
N VAL A 37 13.79 -13.64 -1.11
CA VAL A 37 13.20 -14.27 -2.30
C VAL A 37 14.26 -15.17 -2.96
N PRO A 38 14.03 -16.49 -3.06
CA PRO A 38 14.95 -17.41 -3.75
C PRO A 38 14.77 -17.37 -5.28
N PRO A 39 15.82 -17.64 -6.08
CA PRO A 39 15.70 -17.71 -7.52
C PRO A 39 15.16 -19.07 -8.00
N GLN A 40 14.04 -19.08 -8.72
CA GLN A 40 13.37 -20.33 -9.13
C GLN A 40 14.22 -21.28 -10.00
N TYR A 41 15.02 -20.74 -10.94
CA TYR A 41 15.80 -21.55 -11.90
C TYR A 41 17.20 -20.96 -12.14
N GLY A 42 17.93 -20.74 -11.04
CA GLY A 42 19.18 -19.98 -11.05
C GLY A 42 18.92 -18.47 -11.20
N GLY A 43 19.98 -17.67 -11.06
CA GLY A 43 19.88 -16.20 -10.99
C GLY A 43 20.34 -15.67 -9.65
N LYS A 44 19.53 -14.85 -8.99
CA LYS A 44 19.88 -14.15 -7.74
C LYS A 44 18.86 -14.40 -6.63
N PHE A 45 19.35 -14.63 -5.42
CA PHE A 45 18.61 -14.32 -4.20
C PHE A 45 18.43 -12.81 -4.11
N VAL A 46 17.24 -12.36 -3.71
CA VAL A 46 16.96 -10.95 -3.40
C VAL A 46 16.58 -10.85 -1.92
N PHE A 47 17.26 -9.98 -1.20
CA PHE A 47 17.08 -9.78 0.23
C PHE A 47 16.50 -8.40 0.48
N PHE A 48 15.44 -8.35 1.29
CA PHE A 48 14.77 -7.13 1.70
C PHE A 48 15.18 -6.78 3.12
N TRP A 49 15.63 -5.55 3.32
CA TRP A 49 16.18 -5.07 4.57
C TRP A 49 15.51 -3.79 5.02
N LYS A 50 15.37 -3.61 6.34
CA LYS A 50 15.01 -2.33 6.97
C LYS A 50 16.01 -1.95 8.06
N THR A 51 16.14 -0.66 8.35
CA THR A 51 16.83 -0.16 9.55
C THR A 51 16.19 1.14 10.03
N LEU A 52 16.37 1.46 11.31
CA LEU A 52 15.80 2.65 11.93
C LEU A 52 16.81 3.80 11.91
N GLU A 53 16.48 4.89 11.20
CA GLU A 53 17.28 6.11 11.17
C GLU A 53 17.29 6.76 12.56
N ALA A 54 18.43 6.62 13.25
CA ALA A 54 18.67 7.21 14.55
C ALA A 54 18.81 8.74 14.43
N THR A 55 17.76 9.46 14.81
CA THR A 55 17.76 10.93 14.84
C THR A 55 18.80 11.44 15.85
N SER A 56 19.85 12.11 15.38
CA SER A 56 20.86 12.74 16.23
C SER A 56 20.23 13.84 17.09
N SER A 57 20.12 13.60 18.39
CA SER A 57 19.27 14.39 19.29
C SER A 57 19.95 15.60 19.93
N MET A 58 19.34 16.77 19.72
CA MET A 58 19.21 17.88 20.68
C MET A 58 17.69 18.11 20.75
N ASP A 59 16.96 17.93 21.86
CA ASP A 59 17.21 18.45 23.21
C ASP A 59 16.60 17.55 24.32
N ASP A 60 16.82 17.96 25.58
CA ASP A 60 16.36 17.30 26.81
C ASP A 60 15.10 18.00 27.41
N LEU A 61 14.16 17.22 27.96
CA LEU A 61 13.58 17.36 29.31
C LEU A 61 12.17 16.75 29.49
N SER A 62 12.04 15.93 30.55
CA SER A 62 10.85 15.69 31.40
C SER A 62 9.66 14.79 30.95
N LYS A 63 9.41 13.80 31.80
CA LYS A 63 8.22 12.93 32.05
C LYS A 63 8.00 12.89 33.59
N PRO A 64 7.03 12.17 34.24
CA PRO A 64 6.11 11.09 33.80
C PRO A 64 4.62 11.39 34.18
N ASP A 65 3.65 10.52 34.56
CA ASP A 65 3.44 9.07 34.83
C ASP A 65 1.94 8.69 34.56
N GLN A 66 1.47 7.43 34.40
CA GLN A 66 1.07 6.35 35.36
C GLN A 66 0.08 6.77 36.48
N ASP A 67 -0.95 6.01 36.95
CA ASP A 67 -1.64 4.73 36.58
C ASP A 67 -2.95 4.60 37.47
N ALA A 68 -3.92 3.67 37.40
CA ALA A 68 -4.52 2.76 36.40
C ALA A 68 -5.77 2.01 37.01
N MET A 69 -6.45 1.11 36.25
CA MET A 69 -7.43 0.06 36.70
C MET A 69 -8.83 0.54 37.25
N SER A 70 -9.95 -0.22 37.35
CA SER A 70 -10.36 -1.62 37.01
C SER A 70 -11.91 -1.92 37.09
N LYS A 71 -12.46 -2.74 36.18
CA LYS A 71 -13.57 -3.78 36.27
C LYS A 71 -15.03 -3.52 36.76
N ALA A 72 -16.00 -4.11 36.01
CA ALA A 72 -17.18 -4.93 36.42
C ALA A 72 -17.79 -5.59 35.12
N GLN A 73 -18.19 -6.88 34.98
CA GLN A 73 -19.30 -7.70 35.55
C GLN A 73 -20.73 -7.20 35.16
N GLU A 74 -21.71 -8.00 34.66
CA GLU A 74 -21.82 -9.46 34.40
C GLU A 74 -22.92 -9.84 33.34
N LYS A 75 -23.24 -11.14 33.14
CA LYS A 75 -24.26 -11.76 32.22
C LYS A 75 -25.63 -12.00 32.94
N PRO A 76 -26.74 -12.62 32.40
CA PRO A 76 -26.90 -13.55 31.24
C PRO A 76 -28.25 -13.55 30.42
N GLN A 77 -28.46 -14.63 29.65
CA GLN A 77 -29.73 -15.31 29.25
C GLN A 77 -30.55 -14.98 27.95
N GLU A 78 -30.23 -15.75 26.90
CA GLU A 78 -31.07 -16.57 25.98
C GLU A 78 -32.59 -16.33 25.69
N THR A 79 -32.88 -16.42 24.38
CA THR A 79 -34.08 -17.01 23.72
C THR A 79 -35.47 -16.33 23.80
N ARG A 80 -35.91 -15.76 22.66
CA ARG A 80 -36.83 -16.44 21.70
C ARG A 80 -37.09 -15.59 20.45
N SER A 81 -37.35 -16.25 19.31
CA SER A 81 -37.60 -15.59 18.01
C SER A 81 -39.07 -15.20 17.81
N LYS A 82 -39.33 -14.03 17.20
CA LYS A 82 -40.02 -13.88 15.89
C LYS A 82 -40.23 -12.41 15.48
N THR A 83 -40.05 -12.16 14.18
CA THR A 83 -40.70 -11.19 13.27
C THR A 83 -41.46 -10.01 13.92
N ILE A 84 -41.18 -8.75 13.56
CA ILE A 84 -41.66 -8.06 12.33
C ILE A 84 -40.75 -6.88 11.97
N ALA A 85 -40.84 -6.45 10.70
CA ALA A 85 -40.10 -5.39 10.03
C ALA A 85 -38.62 -5.74 9.73
N GLY A 86 -38.07 -5.36 8.57
CA GLY A 86 -38.63 -4.44 7.57
C GLY A 86 -37.76 -3.22 7.30
N LEU A 87 -36.51 -3.24 7.79
CA LEU A 87 -35.42 -2.45 7.26
C LEU A 87 -34.19 -3.35 7.24
N GLN A 88 -33.82 -3.85 6.06
CA GLN A 88 -32.49 -4.44 5.88
C GLN A 88 -31.50 -3.29 5.81
N VAL A 89 -30.78 -3.05 6.91
CA VAL A 89 -29.53 -2.28 6.86
C VAL A 89 -28.50 -3.22 6.25
N GLU A 90 -28.46 -3.25 4.92
CA GLU A 90 -27.41 -3.96 4.20
C GLU A 90 -26.06 -3.36 4.58
N ALA A 91 -25.13 -4.20 5.03
CA ALA A 91 -23.76 -3.77 5.25
C ALA A 91 -23.18 -3.39 3.88
N VAL A 92 -22.74 -2.14 3.73
CA VAL A 92 -22.22 -1.63 2.46
C VAL A 92 -20.99 -2.45 2.05
N GLN A 93 -21.17 -3.32 1.05
CA GLN A 93 -20.07 -4.10 0.50
C GLN A 93 -19.26 -3.20 -0.45
N ASN A 94 -18.21 -2.59 0.09
CA ASN A 94 -17.24 -1.83 -0.70
C ASN A 94 -16.63 -2.75 -1.77
N GLY A 95 -16.97 -2.50 -3.03
CA GLY A 95 -16.85 -3.46 -4.12
C GLY A 95 -15.43 -3.94 -4.44
N PHE A 96 -15.38 -4.98 -5.28
CA PHE A 96 -14.18 -5.64 -5.81
C PHE A 96 -13.23 -6.18 -4.72
N ASP A 97 -13.29 -7.48 -4.46
CA ASP A 97 -12.49 -8.16 -3.44
C ASP A 97 -11.34 -9.00 -4.03
N ILE A 98 -10.53 -9.60 -3.16
CA ILE A 98 -9.38 -10.43 -3.56
C ILE A 98 -9.86 -11.61 -4.41
N GLY A 99 -9.27 -11.76 -5.60
CA GLY A 99 -9.65 -12.73 -6.62
C GLY A 99 -10.50 -12.15 -7.77
N ASP A 100 -11.22 -11.05 -7.56
CA ASP A 100 -12.00 -10.37 -8.61
C ASP A 100 -11.10 -9.79 -9.69
N LYS A 101 -11.65 -9.56 -10.89
CA LYS A 101 -10.99 -8.75 -11.92
C LYS A 101 -11.43 -7.30 -11.82
N ILE A 102 -10.46 -6.39 -11.73
CA ILE A 102 -10.72 -4.95 -11.79
C ILE A 102 -11.29 -4.58 -13.18
N PRO A 103 -12.30 -3.68 -13.26
CA PRO A 103 -12.87 -3.23 -14.53
C PRO A 103 -11.82 -2.63 -15.47
N GLU A 104 -12.15 -2.67 -16.76
CA GLU A 104 -11.34 -1.99 -17.78
C GLU A 104 -11.51 -0.47 -17.62
N PHE A 105 -10.37 0.21 -17.55
CA PHE A 105 -10.30 1.66 -17.54
C PHE A 105 -9.09 2.13 -18.33
N GLU A 106 -9.21 3.35 -18.81
CA GLU A 106 -8.17 4.10 -19.48
C GLU A 106 -8.26 5.53 -18.94
N LEU A 107 -7.18 6.01 -18.32
CA LEU A 107 -7.11 7.34 -17.69
C LEU A 107 -5.89 8.10 -18.20
N GLN A 108 -5.95 9.44 -18.18
CA GLN A 108 -4.79 10.26 -18.52
C GLN A 108 -3.76 10.20 -17.39
N SER A 109 -2.49 10.04 -17.75
CA SER A 109 -1.35 9.95 -16.83
C SER A 109 -0.48 11.21 -16.89
N THR A 110 0.17 11.52 -15.76
CA THR A 110 1.34 12.45 -15.68
C THR A 110 2.55 12.03 -16.52
N SER A 111 2.52 10.89 -17.24
CA SER A 111 3.48 10.61 -18.32
C SER A 111 3.22 11.40 -19.60
N GLY A 112 2.01 11.98 -19.75
CA GLY A 112 1.48 12.49 -21.01
C GLY A 112 0.81 11.43 -21.89
N GLU A 113 0.85 10.15 -21.48
CA GLU A 113 0.21 9.03 -22.17
C GLU A 113 -1.08 8.57 -21.45
N LEU A 114 -1.81 7.64 -22.07
CA LEU A 114 -2.98 6.99 -21.46
C LEU A 114 -2.56 5.72 -20.73
N TYR A 115 -2.95 5.60 -19.46
CA TYR A 115 -2.75 4.39 -18.66
C TYR A 115 -4.00 3.50 -18.78
N SER A 116 -3.83 2.29 -19.34
CA SER A 116 -4.94 1.39 -19.66
C SER A 116 -4.75 0.01 -19.03
N THR A 117 -5.71 -0.46 -18.23
CA THR A 117 -5.61 -1.79 -17.59
C THR A 117 -5.76 -2.97 -18.55
N SER A 118 -6.05 -2.69 -19.82
CA SER A 118 -6.02 -3.68 -20.91
C SER A 118 -4.61 -4.23 -21.20
N ASN A 119 -3.55 -3.45 -20.92
CA ASN A 119 -2.17 -3.72 -21.34
C ASN A 119 -1.18 -3.78 -20.16
N LEU A 120 -1.62 -4.22 -18.97
CA LEU A 120 -0.73 -4.37 -17.80
C LEU A 120 0.37 -5.40 -18.09
N SER A 121 1.62 -4.93 -18.19
CA SER A 121 2.81 -5.77 -18.43
C SER A 121 3.51 -6.22 -17.15
N ARG A 122 3.15 -5.59 -16.02
CA ARG A 122 3.68 -5.79 -14.66
C ARG A 122 2.51 -5.91 -13.69
N ASN A 123 2.78 -6.38 -12.47
CA ASN A 123 1.80 -6.26 -11.39
C ASN A 123 1.76 -4.79 -10.93
N THR A 124 0.65 -4.30 -10.40
CA THR A 124 0.48 -2.87 -10.09
C THR A 124 -0.12 -2.64 -8.71
N ILE A 125 0.45 -1.70 -7.97
CA ILE A 125 -0.17 -1.08 -6.79
C ILE A 125 -0.95 0.14 -7.26
N LEU A 126 -2.28 0.00 -7.28
CA LEU A 126 -3.22 1.04 -7.66
C LEU A 126 -3.85 1.62 -6.40
N TYR A 127 -3.45 2.83 -6.00
CA TYR A 127 -3.95 3.47 -4.79
C TYR A 127 -4.82 4.70 -5.10
N PHE A 128 -6.03 4.67 -4.56
CA PHE A 128 -7.02 5.74 -4.63
C PHE A 128 -6.89 6.64 -3.41
N TYR A 129 -6.96 7.96 -3.60
CA TYR A 129 -6.86 8.93 -2.51
C TYR A 129 -7.79 10.15 -2.71
N PRO A 130 -8.24 10.82 -1.63
CA PRO A 130 -9.26 11.87 -1.72
C PRO A 130 -8.90 13.11 -2.57
N ALA A 131 -7.69 13.67 -2.39
CA ALA A 131 -7.25 14.91 -3.03
C ALA A 131 -5.73 15.12 -2.92
N ASP A 132 -5.10 15.70 -3.95
CA ASP A 132 -3.69 16.10 -4.01
C ASP A 132 -3.30 17.08 -2.88
N GLY A 133 -2.04 17.06 -2.45
CA GLY A 133 -1.45 18.02 -1.51
C GLY A 133 -2.02 18.02 -0.07
N THR A 134 -3.11 17.29 0.19
CA THR A 134 -3.69 17.15 1.54
C THR A 134 -2.84 16.25 2.41
N GLU A 135 -2.67 16.61 3.69
CA GLU A 135 -1.70 16.01 4.64
C GLU A 135 -1.60 14.48 4.56
N GLY A 136 -2.71 13.75 4.76
CA GLY A 136 -2.69 12.28 4.71
C GLY A 136 -2.43 11.69 3.31
N CYS A 137 -2.72 12.41 2.22
CA CYS A 137 -2.35 12.00 0.87
C CYS A 137 -0.88 12.25 0.59
N THR A 138 -0.34 13.38 1.05
CA THR A 138 1.09 13.70 1.04
C THR A 138 1.90 12.67 1.82
N ILE A 139 1.43 12.24 3.00
CA ILE A 139 2.08 11.19 3.79
C ILE A 139 2.06 9.86 3.02
N GLN A 140 0.90 9.41 2.52
CA GLN A 140 0.80 8.15 1.76
C GLN A 140 1.67 8.15 0.49
N ALA A 141 1.69 9.27 -0.26
CA ALA A 141 2.51 9.42 -1.46
C ALA A 141 4.01 9.41 -1.13
N LYS A 142 4.43 10.02 -0.02
CA LYS A 142 5.82 9.97 0.47
C LYS A 142 6.21 8.56 0.93
N GLY A 143 5.33 7.84 1.62
CA GLY A 143 5.52 6.42 1.95
C GLY A 143 5.82 5.60 0.71
N PHE A 144 4.93 5.64 -0.29
CA PHE A 144 5.16 4.96 -1.57
C PHE A 144 6.41 5.44 -2.32
N SER A 145 6.79 6.71 -2.19
CA SER A 145 8.01 7.25 -2.81
C SER A 145 9.28 6.70 -2.16
N ILE A 146 9.25 6.38 -0.85
CA ILE A 146 10.38 5.75 -0.13
C ILE A 146 10.57 4.29 -0.58
N VAL A 147 9.49 3.55 -0.82
CA VAL A 147 9.54 2.12 -1.22
C VAL A 147 9.53 1.90 -2.73
N TYR A 148 9.43 2.97 -3.55
CA TYR A 148 9.25 2.89 -5.00
C TYR A 148 10.29 1.99 -5.70
N GLU A 149 11.59 2.23 -5.50
CA GLU A 149 12.65 1.44 -6.12
C GLU A 149 12.61 -0.03 -5.67
N THR A 150 12.21 -0.30 -4.42
CA THR A 150 12.09 -1.67 -3.88
C THR A 150 10.98 -2.45 -4.59
N LEU A 151 9.86 -1.79 -4.88
CA LEU A 151 8.73 -2.36 -5.61
C LEU A 151 9.01 -2.44 -7.12
N ALA A 152 9.77 -1.49 -7.68
CA ALA A 152 10.20 -1.50 -9.07
C ALA A 152 11.16 -2.68 -9.37
N ASP A 153 12.15 -2.91 -8.50
CA ASP A 153 13.05 -4.08 -8.51
C ASP A 153 12.27 -5.41 -8.46
N LEU A 154 11.17 -5.45 -7.68
CA LEU A 154 10.29 -6.61 -7.54
C LEU A 154 9.38 -6.86 -8.75
N GLY A 155 9.41 -6.01 -9.78
CA GLY A 155 8.57 -6.16 -10.97
C GLY A 155 7.17 -5.55 -10.84
N LEU A 156 6.95 -4.66 -9.87
CA LEU A 156 5.70 -3.94 -9.69
C LEU A 156 5.78 -2.50 -10.21
N ASP A 157 4.64 -1.97 -10.62
CA ASP A 157 4.43 -0.53 -10.83
C ASP A 157 3.60 0.06 -9.67
N ILE A 158 3.72 1.37 -9.44
CA ILE A 158 2.83 2.12 -8.54
C ILE A 158 2.11 3.17 -9.39
N VAL A 159 0.80 3.32 -9.18
CA VAL A 159 0.02 4.45 -9.71
C VAL A 159 -0.97 4.97 -8.67
N GLY A 160 -0.97 6.28 -8.48
CA GLY A 160 -1.96 6.99 -7.67
C GLY A 160 -3.15 7.44 -8.51
N VAL A 161 -4.34 7.50 -7.92
CA VAL A 161 -5.59 7.95 -8.58
C VAL A 161 -6.38 8.91 -7.69
N SER A 162 -6.72 10.08 -8.23
CA SER A 162 -7.75 10.97 -7.68
C SER A 162 -8.47 11.74 -8.80
N PRO A 163 -9.53 12.51 -8.49
CA PRO A 163 -10.21 13.38 -9.45
C PRO A 163 -9.46 14.70 -9.75
N ASP A 164 -8.26 14.89 -9.20
CA ASP A 164 -7.46 16.09 -9.44
C ASP A 164 -6.91 16.12 -10.88
N THR A 165 -6.96 17.29 -11.52
CA THR A 165 -6.52 17.44 -12.91
C THR A 165 -5.03 17.14 -13.07
N ILE A 166 -4.58 16.75 -14.26
CA ILE A 166 -3.15 16.56 -14.58
C ILE A 166 -2.29 17.77 -14.17
N SER A 167 -2.77 19.00 -14.33
CA SER A 167 -2.03 20.20 -13.89
C SER A 167 -1.87 20.34 -12.37
N ALA A 168 -2.73 19.70 -11.58
CA ALA A 168 -2.60 19.59 -10.13
C ALA A 168 -1.65 18.43 -9.77
N HIS A 169 -1.84 17.27 -10.40
CA HIS A 169 -0.96 16.11 -10.26
C HIS A 169 0.51 16.45 -10.58
N ASP A 170 0.79 17.07 -11.71
CA ASP A 170 2.15 17.45 -12.10
C ASP A 170 2.79 18.39 -11.05
N LYS A 171 2.01 19.30 -10.48
CA LYS A 171 2.47 20.16 -9.39
C LYS A 171 2.71 19.36 -8.10
N PHE A 172 1.79 18.50 -7.69
CA PHE A 172 1.92 17.67 -6.49
C PHE A 172 3.13 16.72 -6.60
N ARG A 173 3.37 16.14 -7.78
CA ARG A 173 4.56 15.35 -8.08
C ARG A 173 5.86 16.15 -7.97
N LEU A 174 5.88 17.38 -8.47
CA LEU A 174 7.05 18.26 -8.41
C LEU A 174 7.33 18.77 -6.99
N ASP A 175 6.29 19.20 -6.26
CA ASP A 175 6.42 19.70 -4.89
C ASP A 175 6.92 18.61 -3.94
N GLU A 176 6.36 17.39 -4.06
CA GLU A 176 6.60 16.29 -3.12
C GLU A 176 7.56 15.20 -3.64
N ASN A 177 8.16 15.43 -4.81
CA ASN A 177 9.18 14.57 -5.44
C ASN A 177 8.71 13.12 -5.70
N ILE A 178 7.46 12.97 -6.17
CA ILE A 178 6.82 11.66 -6.39
C ILE A 178 7.38 11.01 -7.68
N PRO A 179 8.03 9.83 -7.61
CA PRO A 179 8.71 9.22 -8.75
C PRO A 179 7.76 8.46 -9.70
N PHE A 180 6.63 7.96 -9.18
CA PHE A 180 5.63 7.20 -9.93
C PHE A 180 4.50 8.08 -10.47
N HIS A 181 3.68 7.53 -11.38
CA HIS A 181 2.64 8.30 -12.07
C HIS A 181 1.34 8.45 -11.27
N LEU A 182 0.71 9.62 -11.40
CA LEU A 182 -0.67 9.87 -10.97
C LEU A 182 -1.61 9.87 -12.19
N LEU A 183 -2.84 9.39 -11.98
CA LEU A 183 -3.87 9.19 -13.00
C LEU A 183 -5.12 10.02 -12.69
N TYR A 184 -5.51 10.87 -13.63
CA TYR A 184 -6.68 11.75 -13.51
C TYR A 184 -7.98 10.97 -13.73
N ASP A 185 -8.75 10.74 -12.66
CA ASP A 185 -10.08 10.13 -12.70
C ASP A 185 -11.18 11.20 -12.86
N GLU A 186 -11.40 11.65 -14.10
CA GLU A 186 -12.38 12.70 -14.42
C GLU A 186 -13.75 12.40 -13.81
N GLY A 187 -14.23 13.32 -12.96
CA GLY A 187 -15.52 13.20 -12.27
C GLY A 187 -15.59 12.04 -11.26
N ALA A 188 -14.45 11.48 -10.83
CA ALA A 188 -14.33 10.29 -9.99
C ALA A 188 -15.02 9.05 -10.60
N ALA A 189 -15.00 8.91 -11.93
CA ALA A 189 -15.75 7.90 -12.67
C ALA A 189 -15.28 6.45 -12.40
N LEU A 190 -13.97 6.22 -12.25
CA LEU A 190 -13.41 4.94 -11.84
C LEU A 190 -13.69 4.66 -10.36
N CYS A 191 -13.56 5.66 -9.49
CA CYS A 191 -13.95 5.54 -8.08
C CYS A 191 -15.43 5.13 -7.95
N GLY A 192 -16.32 5.74 -8.75
CA GLY A 192 -17.73 5.36 -8.85
C GLY A 192 -17.94 3.93 -9.33
N LYS A 193 -17.28 3.50 -10.42
CA LYS A 193 -17.34 2.11 -10.94
C LYS A 193 -16.91 1.07 -9.91
N LEU A 194 -16.00 1.43 -9.01
CA LEU A 194 -15.43 0.55 -7.98
C LEU A 194 -16.17 0.64 -6.63
N ASN A 195 -17.22 1.45 -6.51
CA ASN A 195 -17.92 1.78 -5.24
C ASN A 195 -16.98 2.39 -4.16
N LEU A 196 -16.04 3.23 -4.59
CA LEU A 196 -15.03 3.90 -3.74
C LEU A 196 -15.37 5.36 -3.45
N LEU A 197 -16.65 5.72 -3.38
CA LEU A 197 -17.09 7.09 -3.06
C LEU A 197 -17.69 7.14 -1.66
N LYS A 198 -17.26 8.12 -0.86
CA LYS A 198 -17.55 8.17 0.58
C LYS A 198 -19.03 8.32 0.94
N ARG A 199 -19.85 8.86 0.02
CA ARG A 199 -21.31 9.03 0.13
C ARG A 199 -21.95 9.05 -1.27
N PRO A 200 -23.23 8.71 -1.42
CA PRO A 200 -23.98 8.93 -2.67
C PRO A 200 -24.37 10.42 -2.84
N PRO A 201 -24.77 10.84 -4.06
CA PRO A 201 -25.40 12.15 -4.26
C PRO A 201 -26.61 12.37 -3.33
N PRO A 202 -26.89 13.60 -2.87
CA PRO A 202 -26.30 14.88 -3.29
C PRO A 202 -25.09 15.33 -2.46
N ASP A 203 -24.55 14.50 -1.58
CA ASP A 203 -23.37 14.85 -0.77
C ASP A 203 -22.10 15.03 -1.64
N GLU A 204 -21.11 15.74 -1.09
CA GLU A 204 -19.81 15.93 -1.73
C GLU A 204 -19.04 14.60 -1.81
N GLN A 205 -18.78 14.15 -3.04
CA GLN A 205 -18.26 12.82 -3.36
C GLN A 205 -16.73 12.82 -3.43
N TYR A 206 -16.09 12.53 -2.29
CA TYR A 206 -14.66 12.23 -2.23
C TYR A 206 -14.39 10.73 -2.44
N PRO A 207 -13.29 10.36 -3.10
CA PRO A 207 -12.74 9.02 -3.04
C PRO A 207 -12.52 8.53 -1.62
N LEU A 208 -12.77 7.24 -1.39
CA LEU A 208 -12.26 6.50 -0.25
C LEU A 208 -10.76 6.21 -0.47
N ARG A 209 -9.96 6.30 0.59
CA ARG A 209 -8.56 5.84 0.53
C ARG A 209 -8.55 4.32 0.51
N VAL A 210 -8.28 3.74 -0.65
CA VAL A 210 -8.26 2.29 -0.89
C VAL A 210 -7.09 1.95 -1.79
N THR A 211 -6.42 0.84 -1.54
CA THR A 211 -5.33 0.33 -2.40
C THR A 211 -5.64 -1.08 -2.86
N PHE A 212 -5.31 -1.37 -4.11
CA PHE A 212 -5.30 -2.72 -4.66
C PHE A 212 -3.91 -3.07 -5.16
N LEU A 213 -3.48 -4.30 -4.87
CA LEU A 213 -2.43 -4.96 -5.65
C LEU A 213 -3.14 -5.77 -6.74
N ILE A 214 -2.87 -5.47 -8.01
CA ILE A 214 -3.43 -6.20 -9.16
C ILE A 214 -2.35 -6.92 -9.97
N ASP A 215 -2.69 -8.08 -10.54
CA ASP A 215 -1.83 -8.79 -11.48
C ASP A 215 -2.00 -8.30 -12.93
N HIS A 216 -1.09 -8.73 -13.80
CA HIS A 216 -1.16 -8.48 -15.25
C HIS A 216 -2.43 -9.03 -15.94
N ASN A 217 -3.17 -9.95 -15.29
CA ASN A 217 -4.47 -10.44 -15.75
C ASN A 217 -5.65 -9.63 -15.20
N ARG A 218 -5.39 -8.47 -14.56
CA ARG A 218 -6.33 -7.59 -13.85
C ARG A 218 -6.95 -8.17 -12.57
N ARG A 219 -6.43 -9.27 -12.02
CA ARG A 219 -6.93 -9.87 -10.77
C ARG A 219 -6.40 -9.12 -9.55
N ILE A 220 -7.27 -8.84 -8.59
CA ILE A 220 -6.89 -8.29 -7.29
C ILE A 220 -6.23 -9.40 -6.46
N LEU A 221 -4.96 -9.21 -6.13
CA LEU A 221 -4.16 -10.07 -5.24
C LEU A 221 -4.26 -9.62 -3.77
N GLY A 222 -4.38 -8.30 -3.54
CA GLY A 222 -4.49 -7.69 -2.22
C GLY A 222 -5.34 -6.42 -2.24
N LYS A 223 -6.00 -6.11 -1.12
CA LYS A 223 -6.91 -4.98 -0.95
C LYS A 223 -6.74 -4.39 0.46
N TRP A 224 -6.62 -3.08 0.54
CA TRP A 224 -6.55 -2.31 1.78
C TRP A 224 -7.59 -1.19 1.74
N ASN A 225 -8.39 -1.06 2.80
CA ASN A 225 -9.47 -0.08 2.92
C ASN A 225 -9.62 0.53 4.32
N ASP A 226 -8.96 -0.05 5.32
CA ASP A 226 -8.71 0.57 6.63
C ASP A 226 -7.20 0.89 6.67
N ILE A 227 -6.86 2.12 6.28
CA ILE A 227 -5.48 2.53 5.94
C ILE A 227 -4.98 3.58 6.93
N ASP A 228 -3.99 3.21 7.74
CA ASP A 228 -3.10 4.18 8.38
C ASP A 228 -2.06 4.65 7.36
N VAL A 229 -2.04 5.94 7.07
CA VAL A 229 -1.16 6.52 6.06
C VAL A 229 0.32 6.49 6.45
N GLU A 230 0.65 6.35 7.74
CA GLU A 230 2.04 6.29 8.22
C GLU A 230 2.71 4.93 8.00
N THR A 231 1.95 3.83 7.96
CA THR A 231 2.49 2.45 7.79
C THR A 231 2.20 1.83 6.42
N HIS A 232 1.20 2.33 5.69
CA HIS A 232 0.62 1.67 4.52
C HIS A 232 1.61 1.20 3.44
N SER A 233 2.67 1.97 3.16
CA SER A 233 3.71 1.56 2.21
C SER A 233 4.39 0.25 2.62
N ASP A 234 4.56 0.07 3.92
CA ASP A 234 5.35 -0.98 4.53
C ASP A 234 4.49 -2.23 4.71
N ASP A 235 3.19 -2.05 4.99
CA ASP A 235 2.15 -3.08 4.92
C ASP A 235 2.01 -3.66 3.50
N VAL A 236 2.02 -2.80 2.48
CA VAL A 236 1.96 -3.21 1.06
C VAL A 236 3.24 -3.93 0.63
N VAL A 237 4.44 -3.43 0.99
CA VAL A 237 5.71 -4.12 0.72
C VAL A 237 5.74 -5.49 1.37
N SER A 238 5.36 -5.58 2.66
CA SER A 238 5.34 -6.84 3.40
C SER A 238 4.41 -7.86 2.74
N PHE A 239 3.22 -7.46 2.29
CA PHE A 239 2.27 -8.33 1.60
C PHE A 239 2.73 -8.79 0.21
N VAL A 240 3.36 -7.90 -0.57
CA VAL A 240 3.94 -8.23 -1.88
C VAL A 240 5.02 -9.30 -1.72
N VAL A 241 5.90 -9.10 -0.74
CA VAL A 241 6.95 -10.04 -0.34
C VAL A 241 6.34 -11.38 0.11
N ASP A 242 5.34 -11.36 1.00
CA ASP A 242 4.62 -12.54 1.50
C ASP A 242 3.94 -13.37 0.40
N ILE A 243 3.49 -12.73 -0.69
CA ILE A 243 2.94 -13.41 -1.87
C ILE A 243 4.05 -14.02 -2.71
N LEU A 244 5.13 -13.30 -2.94
CA LEU A 244 6.26 -13.79 -3.74
C LEU A 244 6.92 -15.00 -3.07
N GLU A 245 7.13 -15.01 -1.76
CA GLU A 245 7.62 -16.19 -1.04
C GLU A 245 6.71 -17.42 -1.21
N LYS A 246 5.39 -17.23 -1.25
CA LYS A 246 4.39 -18.33 -1.37
C LYS A 246 4.08 -18.73 -2.82
N ALA A 247 4.65 -18.03 -3.80
CA ALA A 247 4.61 -18.37 -5.22
C ALA A 247 5.85 -19.15 -5.69
N ASN A 248 6.73 -19.52 -4.75
CA ASN A 248 7.93 -20.35 -4.93
C ASN A 248 7.75 -21.74 -4.30
#